data_AF-A0A0P6WMS6-F1
#
_entry.id   AF-A0A0P6WMS6-F1
#
_cell.length_a   1.000
_cell.length_b   1.000
_cell.length_c   1.000
_cell.angle_alpha   90.00
_cell.angle_beta   90.00
_cell.angle_gamma   90.00
#
_symmetry.space_group_name_H-M   'P 1'
#
loop_
_entity.id
_entity.type
_entity.pdbx_description
1 polymer ?
#
loop_
_entity_poly.entity_id
_entity_poly.type
_entity_poly.pdbx_seq_one_letter_code
_entity_poly.pdbx_strand_id
1 'polypeptide(L)'
;MLSKRIFDFDADDGKSGGNTQEDNETFDAWLEKQDSSVKGLYESHVANLKSALESERTSRKDAERQLRELAVQAGKGSEAEKKLTEMADKLAEATRRATFYEKAPGAGVRNVVAAYKLAMADGIFDGDKVDFKKLQEAYPELFGENEPPPGNAGEGNEKIGLPKKGMNQFIRAAAGRK
;
A
#
# COMPACT_ATOMS: atom_id res chain seq x y z
N MET A 1 -51.66 -18.23 -40.62
CA MET A 1 -50.47 -19.01 -41.03
C MET A 1 -49.45 -18.90 -39.90
N LEU A 2 -49.54 -19.69 -38.82
CA LEU A 2 -48.90 -20.99 -38.54
C LEU A 2 -47.46 -21.22 -39.07
N SER A 3 -46.54 -21.38 -38.09
CA SER A 3 -45.36 -22.28 -38.02
C SER A 3 -44.18 -22.00 -38.99
N LYS A 4 -42.90 -22.04 -38.60
CA LYS A 4 -42.20 -23.08 -37.81
C LYS A 4 -40.79 -22.60 -37.40
N ARG A 5 -40.32 -22.98 -36.20
CA ARG A 5 -38.90 -22.90 -35.77
C ARG A 5 -38.04 -23.81 -36.63
N ILE A 6 -36.84 -23.38 -37.02
CA ILE A 6 -35.68 -24.25 -37.27
C ILE A 6 -34.47 -23.58 -36.63
N PHE A 7 -33.94 -24.24 -35.60
CA PHE A 7 -32.60 -24.07 -35.07
C PHE A 7 -31.64 -24.63 -36.14
N ASP A 8 -30.79 -23.79 -36.73
CA ASP A 8 -29.57 -24.25 -37.38
C ASP A 8 -28.39 -23.84 -36.50
N PHE A 9 -27.89 -24.85 -35.79
CA PHE A 9 -26.63 -24.87 -35.07
C PHE A 9 -25.57 -25.31 -36.08
N ASP A 10 -24.88 -24.35 -36.69
CA ASP A 10 -23.63 -24.64 -37.40
C ASP A 10 -22.47 -24.47 -36.41
N ALA A 11 -21.76 -25.58 -36.23
CA ALA A 11 -20.53 -25.69 -35.48
C ALA A 11 -19.32 -25.52 -36.41
N ASP A 12 -18.20 -25.16 -35.79
CA ASP A 12 -16.82 -25.21 -36.30
C ASP A 12 -16.37 -24.00 -37.16
N ASP A 13 -15.49 -23.17 -36.61
CA ASP A 13 -14.06 -23.48 -36.66
C ASP A 13 -13.25 -22.46 -35.84
N GLY A 14 -12.32 -22.98 -35.06
CA GLY A 14 -11.46 -22.20 -34.19
C GLY A 14 -10.57 -21.23 -34.96
N LYS A 15 -10.59 -19.96 -34.55
CA LYS A 15 -9.51 -19.03 -34.83
C LYS A 15 -8.96 -18.44 -33.54
N SER A 16 -7.81 -19.00 -33.15
CA SER A 16 -6.83 -18.42 -32.26
C SER A 16 -6.53 -16.96 -32.65
N GLY A 17 -6.44 -16.08 -31.67
CA GLY A 17 -5.92 -14.73 -31.86
C GLY A 17 -6.50 -13.73 -30.87
N GLY A 18 -5.79 -13.49 -29.78
CA GLY A 18 -6.13 -12.43 -28.84
C GLY A 18 -5.49 -12.66 -27.48
N ASN A 19 -4.16 -12.59 -27.44
CA ASN A 19 -3.45 -12.31 -26.20
C ASN A 19 -3.96 -10.95 -25.70
N THR A 20 -4.96 -10.93 -24.83
CA THR A 20 -5.31 -9.73 -24.09
C THR A 20 -4.16 -9.51 -23.13
N GLN A 21 -3.17 -8.78 -23.61
CA GLN A 21 -2.28 -8.02 -22.77
C GLN A 21 -3.22 -7.18 -21.91
N GLU A 22 -3.46 -7.63 -20.68
CA GLU A 22 -4.04 -6.80 -19.65
C GLU A 22 -3.06 -5.66 -19.48
N ASP A 23 -3.33 -4.57 -20.21
CA ASP A 23 -2.77 -3.28 -19.90
C ASP A 23 -3.12 -3.06 -18.43
N ASN A 24 -2.11 -3.19 -17.57
CA ASN A 24 -2.21 -2.79 -16.17
C ASN A 24 -2.39 -1.27 -16.16
N GLU A 25 -3.59 -0.82 -16.51
CA GLU A 25 -3.99 0.56 -16.47
C GLU A 25 -3.80 1.05 -15.03
N THR A 26 -3.06 2.13 -14.85
CA THR A 26 -2.91 2.73 -13.54
C THR A 26 -4.26 3.24 -13.06
N PHE A 27 -4.47 3.24 -11.74
CA PHE A 27 -5.70 3.78 -11.17
C PHE A 27 -5.97 5.23 -11.63
N ASP A 28 -4.92 6.04 -11.77
CA ASP A 28 -5.02 7.42 -12.23
C ASP A 28 -5.52 7.49 -13.69
N ALA A 29 -5.00 6.65 -14.59
CA ALA A 29 -5.47 6.58 -15.97
C ALA A 29 -6.93 6.12 -16.07
N TRP A 30 -7.34 5.16 -15.21
CA TRP A 30 -8.74 4.74 -15.12
C TRP A 30 -9.64 5.87 -14.62
N LEU A 31 -9.20 6.60 -13.58
CA LEU A 31 -9.94 7.70 -12.99
C LEU A 31 -10.13 8.84 -14.00
N GLU A 32 -9.12 9.13 -14.82
CA GLU A 32 -9.18 10.11 -15.91
C GLU A 32 -10.23 9.78 -16.99
N LYS A 33 -10.61 8.51 -17.15
CA LYS A 33 -11.65 8.10 -18.11
C LYS A 33 -13.07 8.21 -17.54
N GLN A 34 -13.23 8.41 -16.23
CA GLN A 34 -14.55 8.47 -15.60
C GLN A 34 -15.30 9.78 -15.90
N ASP A 35 -16.61 9.75 -15.73
CA ASP A 35 -17.46 10.93 -15.84
C ASP A 35 -17.18 11.96 -14.72
N SER A 36 -17.66 13.18 -14.91
CA SER A 36 -17.41 14.29 -13.98
C SER A 36 -18.03 14.09 -12.59
N SER A 37 -19.11 13.29 -12.48
CA SER A 37 -19.73 13.01 -11.18
C SER A 37 -18.86 12.07 -10.36
N VAL A 38 -18.35 10.99 -10.97
CA VAL A 38 -17.44 10.03 -10.32
C VAL A 38 -16.13 10.69 -9.93
N LYS A 39 -15.52 11.46 -10.84
CA LYS A 39 -14.30 12.23 -10.53
C LYS A 39 -14.53 13.22 -9.39
N GLY A 40 -15.63 13.99 -9.44
CA GLY A 40 -15.95 14.97 -8.42
C GLY A 40 -16.14 14.36 -7.03
N LEU A 41 -16.81 13.20 -6.93
CA LEU A 41 -16.96 12.47 -5.67
C LEU A 41 -15.61 11.97 -5.14
N TYR A 42 -14.78 11.40 -6.00
CA TYR A 42 -13.45 10.91 -5.62
C TYR A 42 -12.56 12.04 -5.14
N GLU A 43 -12.44 13.12 -5.91
CA GLU A 43 -11.61 14.29 -5.57
C GLU A 43 -12.07 14.95 -4.27
N SER A 44 -13.39 15.08 -4.08
CA SER A 44 -13.97 15.60 -2.83
C SER A 44 -13.62 14.71 -1.64
N HIS A 45 -13.78 13.40 -1.78
CA HIS A 45 -13.44 12.45 -0.72
C HIS A 45 -11.94 12.49 -0.38
N VAL A 46 -11.06 12.49 -1.39
CA VAL A 46 -9.60 12.61 -1.20
C VAL A 46 -9.23 13.94 -0.55
N ALA A 47 -9.86 15.05 -0.95
CA ALA A 47 -9.63 16.36 -0.35
C ALA A 47 -10.03 16.37 1.14
N ASN A 48 -11.17 15.78 1.48
CA ASN A 48 -11.63 15.67 2.87
C ASN A 48 -10.68 14.81 3.72
N LEU A 49 -10.19 13.69 3.18
CA LEU A 49 -9.19 12.86 3.87
C LEU A 49 -7.87 13.61 4.10
N LYS A 50 -7.39 14.35 3.09
CA LYS A 50 -6.19 15.19 3.23
C LYS A 50 -6.38 16.28 4.30
N SER A 51 -7.54 16.93 4.30
CA SER A 51 -7.89 17.94 5.29
C SER A 51 -7.98 17.36 6.71
N ALA A 52 -8.64 16.21 6.88
CA ALA A 52 -8.73 15.50 8.15
C ALA A 52 -7.34 15.11 8.68
N LEU A 53 -6.47 14.59 7.80
CA LEU A 53 -5.10 14.24 8.15
C LEU A 53 -4.28 15.47 8.59
N GLU A 54 -4.42 16.60 7.90
CA GLU A 54 -3.71 17.83 8.27
C GLU A 54 -4.23 18.43 9.58
N SER A 55 -5.54 18.35 9.80
CA SER A 55 -6.17 18.73 11.07
C SER A 55 -5.65 17.87 12.22
N GLU A 56 -5.55 16.55 12.01
CA GLU A 56 -4.98 15.63 13.00
C GLU A 56 -3.51 15.96 13.32
N ARG A 57 -2.69 16.21 12.30
CA ARG A 57 -1.28 16.61 12.49
C ARG A 57 -1.16 17.90 13.30
N THR A 58 -2.01 18.89 13.01
CA THR A 58 -2.03 20.16 13.74
C THR A 58 -2.45 19.94 15.19
N SER A 59 -3.54 19.20 15.40
CA SER A 59 -4.04 18.87 16.74
C SER A 59 -3.00 18.12 17.59
N ARG A 60 -2.26 17.17 17.00
CA ARG A 60 -1.17 16.46 17.71
C ARG A 60 -0.06 17.42 18.13
N LYS A 61 0.38 18.32 17.26
CA LYS A 61 1.42 19.32 17.61
C LYS A 61 0.95 20.28 18.70
N ASP A 62 -0.29 20.73 18.61
CA ASP A 62 -0.88 21.59 19.64
C ASP A 62 -0.98 20.86 20.98
N ALA A 63 -1.37 19.58 20.98
CA ALA A 63 -1.40 18.76 22.18
C ALA A 63 0.02 18.57 22.77
N GLU A 64 1.03 18.32 21.92
CA GLU A 64 2.42 18.25 22.39
C GLU A 64 2.86 19.56 23.06
N ARG A 65 2.59 20.70 22.42
CA ARG A 65 2.93 22.02 22.94
C ARG A 65 2.26 22.25 24.30
N GLN A 66 0.96 21.96 24.40
CA GLN A 66 0.20 22.11 25.64
C GLN A 66 0.74 21.21 26.75
N LEU A 67 1.12 19.96 26.45
CA LEU A 67 1.74 19.06 27.42
C LEU A 67 3.06 19.63 27.95
N ARG A 68 3.90 20.19 27.07
CA ARG A 68 5.16 20.83 27.47
C ARG A 68 4.93 22.10 28.29
N GLU A 69 3.96 22.92 27.91
CA GLU A 69 3.56 24.12 28.67
C GLU A 69 3.04 23.77 30.07
N LEU A 70 2.18 22.76 30.18
CA LEU A 70 1.67 22.25 31.45
C LEU A 70 2.79 21.66 32.31
N ALA A 71 3.77 20.98 31.71
CA ALA A 71 4.93 20.47 32.43
C ALA A 71 5.73 21.61 33.09
N VAL A 72 5.96 22.71 32.37
CA VAL A 72 6.61 23.91 32.90
C VAL A 72 5.80 24.54 34.04
N GLN A 73 4.47 24.58 33.92
CA GLN A 73 3.58 25.12 34.95
C GLN A 73 3.46 24.23 36.20
N ALA A 74 3.60 22.92 36.05
CA ALA A 74 3.51 21.95 37.15
C ALA A 74 4.66 22.08 38.18
N GLY A 75 5.68 22.89 37.87
CA GLY A 75 6.81 23.15 38.75
C GLY A 75 7.93 22.12 38.59
N LYS A 76 9.16 22.62 38.47
CA LYS A 76 10.36 21.82 38.23
C LYS A 76 10.60 20.80 39.34
N GLY A 77 10.86 19.55 38.96
CA GLY A 77 11.11 18.41 39.83
C GLY A 77 9.87 17.68 40.32
N SER A 78 8.66 18.13 39.96
CA SER A 78 7.42 17.47 40.36
C SER A 78 7.20 16.14 39.63
N GLU A 79 6.47 15.22 40.25
CA GLU A 79 6.04 13.98 39.57
C GLU A 79 5.11 14.29 38.39
N ALA A 80 4.34 15.38 38.50
CA ALA A 80 3.46 15.87 37.44
C ALA A 80 4.26 16.36 36.21
N GLU A 81 5.31 17.14 36.40
CA GLU A 81 6.21 17.55 35.30
C GLU A 81 6.76 16.33 34.57
N LYS A 82 7.32 15.36 35.31
CA LYS A 82 7.90 14.14 34.70
C LYS A 82 6.90 13.38 33.84
N LYS A 83 5.67 13.17 34.34
CA LYS A 83 4.61 12.48 33.58
C LYS A 83 4.20 13.27 32.35
N LEU A 84 4.08 14.60 32.45
CA LEU A 84 3.70 15.45 31.32
C LEU A 84 4.80 15.50 30.25
N THR A 85 6.07 15.58 30.65
CA THR A 85 7.21 15.48 29.74
C THR A 85 7.25 14.11 29.06
N GLU A 86 7.08 13.02 29.80
CA GLU A 86 7.05 11.67 29.23
C GLU A 86 5.91 11.49 28.21
N MET A 87 4.72 12.05 28.50
CA MET A 87 3.59 12.05 27.56
C MET A 87 3.90 12.87 26.31
N ALA A 88 4.52 14.04 26.46
CA ALA A 88 4.94 14.87 25.33
C ALA A 88 5.96 14.15 24.45
N ASP A 89 6.95 13.48 25.05
CA ASP A 89 8.01 12.78 24.33
C ASP A 89 7.48 11.54 23.59
N LYS A 90 6.56 10.78 24.20
CA LYS A 90 5.86 9.68 23.50
C LYS A 90 5.04 10.17 22.31
N LEU A 91 4.39 11.33 22.45
CA LEU A 91 3.60 11.91 21.37
C LEU A 91 4.49 12.43 20.24
N ALA A 92 5.64 13.01 20.57
CA ALA A 92 6.66 13.41 19.61
C ALA A 92 7.21 12.20 18.83
N GLU A 93 7.56 11.12 19.53
CA GLU A 93 8.04 9.87 18.92
C GLU A 93 6.98 9.26 17.97
N ALA A 94 5.73 9.18 18.42
CA ALA A 94 4.62 8.67 17.61
C ALA A 94 4.38 9.54 16.35
N THR A 95 4.47 10.86 16.49
CA THR A 95 4.30 11.81 15.39
C THR A 95 5.44 11.71 14.37
N ARG A 96 6.68 11.62 14.84
CA ARG A 96 7.86 11.39 14.00
C ARG A 96 7.74 10.09 13.23
N ARG A 97 7.36 9.01 13.92
CA ARG A 97 7.11 7.71 13.30
C ARG A 97 6.04 7.84 12.24
N ALA A 98 4.84 8.34 12.56
CA ALA A 98 3.76 8.50 11.58
C ALA A 98 4.21 9.29 10.33
N THR A 99 4.88 10.43 10.54
CA THR A 99 5.40 11.28 9.46
C THR A 99 6.39 10.54 8.56
N PHE A 100 7.23 9.66 9.13
CA PHE A 100 8.14 8.82 8.36
C PHE A 100 7.37 7.85 7.45
N TYR A 101 6.42 7.09 8.01
CA TYR A 101 5.66 6.08 7.25
C TYR A 101 4.79 6.69 6.16
N GLU A 102 4.27 7.91 6.36
CA GLU A 102 3.49 8.62 5.35
C GLU A 102 4.34 9.06 4.15
N LYS A 103 5.59 9.45 4.37
CA LYS A 103 6.48 9.98 3.33
C LYS A 103 7.35 8.93 2.67
N ALA A 104 7.68 7.85 3.39
CA ALA A 104 8.59 6.82 2.93
C ALA A 104 8.19 6.17 1.58
N PRO A 105 6.90 5.86 1.30
CA PRO A 105 6.50 5.31 0.00
C PRO A 105 6.77 6.28 -1.15
N GLY A 106 6.46 7.57 -0.98
CA GLY A 106 6.73 8.61 -1.99
C GLY A 106 8.22 8.88 -2.22
N ALA A 107 9.07 8.51 -1.26
CA ALA A 107 10.53 8.58 -1.37
C ALA A 107 11.15 7.31 -1.97
N GLY A 108 10.36 6.30 -2.34
CA GLY A 108 10.85 5.05 -2.94
C GLY A 108 11.46 4.07 -1.94
N VAL A 109 11.10 4.17 -0.65
CA VAL A 109 11.58 3.24 0.38
C VAL A 109 10.87 1.89 0.27
N ARG A 110 11.63 0.82 0.04
CA ARG A 110 11.14 -0.55 -0.11
C ARG A 110 10.78 -1.18 1.23
N ASN A 111 11.70 -1.09 2.19
CA ASN A 111 11.49 -1.59 3.55
C ASN A 111 11.37 -0.43 4.54
N VAL A 112 10.16 0.09 4.66
CA VAL A 112 9.84 1.25 5.50
C VAL A 112 10.21 1.01 6.98
N VAL A 113 10.01 -0.22 7.48
CA VAL A 113 10.30 -0.55 8.88
C VAL A 113 11.81 -0.56 9.14
N ALA A 114 12.59 -1.16 8.26
CA ALA A 114 14.05 -1.17 8.37
C ALA A 114 14.63 0.25 8.23
N ALA A 115 14.14 1.01 7.26
CA ALA A 115 14.56 2.37 7.01
C ALA A 115 14.30 3.30 8.20
N TYR A 116 13.16 3.16 8.89
CA TYR A 116 12.90 3.92 10.10
C TYR A 116 13.91 3.60 11.21
N LYS A 117 14.23 2.31 11.42
CA LYS A 117 15.17 1.89 12.46
C LYS A 117 16.59 2.39 12.19
N LEU A 118 17.04 2.31 10.93
CA LEU A 118 18.36 2.78 10.53
C LEU A 118 18.46 4.30 10.59
N ALA A 119 17.42 5.02 10.16
CA ALA A 119 17.34 6.47 10.32
C ALA A 119 17.43 6.91 11.80
N MET A 120 16.82 6.14 12.71
CA MET A 120 16.88 6.39 14.15
C MET A 120 18.28 6.10 14.72
N ALA A 121 18.90 5.00 14.31
CA ALA A 121 20.23 4.60 14.77
C ALA A 121 21.31 5.62 14.38
N ASP A 122 21.21 6.17 13.17
CA ASP A 122 22.21 7.08 12.61
C ASP A 122 21.87 8.57 12.80
N GLY A 123 20.74 8.87 13.44
CA GLY A 123 20.33 10.25 13.70
C GLY A 123 20.07 11.05 12.41
N ILE A 124 19.52 10.43 11.36
CA ILE A 124 19.24 11.07 10.04
C ILE A 124 17.98 11.98 10.10
N PHE A 125 17.53 12.32 11.32
CA PHE A 125 16.40 13.21 11.56
C PHE A 125 16.87 14.64 11.79
N ASP A 126 16.27 15.58 11.05
CA ASP A 126 16.30 17.01 11.33
C ASP A 126 15.05 17.37 12.15
N GLY A 127 15.21 17.34 13.47
CA GLY A 127 14.09 17.42 14.43
C GLY A 127 13.12 16.24 14.25
N ASP A 128 11.93 16.51 13.74
CA ASP A 128 10.89 15.50 13.50
C ASP A 128 10.78 15.05 12.04
N LYS A 129 11.62 15.60 11.15
CA LYS A 129 11.63 15.26 9.72
C LYS A 129 12.85 14.41 9.41
N VAL A 130 12.65 13.32 8.67
CA VAL A 130 13.77 12.53 8.14
C VAL A 130 14.30 13.16 6.85
N ASP A 131 15.63 13.17 6.70
CA ASP A 131 16.29 13.51 5.45
C ASP A 131 16.43 12.24 4.59
N PHE A 132 15.46 12.01 3.70
CA PHE A 132 15.46 10.84 2.82
C PHE A 132 16.65 10.81 1.85
N LYS A 133 17.26 11.96 1.52
CA LYS A 133 18.43 11.98 0.64
C LYS A 133 19.65 11.42 1.37
N LYS A 134 19.89 11.88 2.59
CA LYS A 134 20.94 11.31 3.44
C LYS A 134 20.71 9.84 3.75
N LEU A 135 19.45 9.44 3.95
CA LEU A 135 19.11 8.04 4.16
C LEU A 135 19.41 7.19 2.92
N GLN A 136 19.17 7.72 1.72
CA GLN A 136 19.47 7.06 0.46
C GLN A 136 20.96 6.99 0.16
N GLU A 137 21.73 8.01 0.54
CA GLU A 137 23.19 8.00 0.44
C GLU A 137 23.83 6.97 1.39
N ALA A 138 23.31 6.86 2.61
CA ALA A 138 23.82 5.91 3.61
C ALA A 138 23.38 4.47 3.33
N TYR A 139 22.14 4.26 2.88
CA TYR A 139 21.50 2.96 2.72
C TYR A 139 20.75 2.85 1.39
N PRO A 140 21.46 2.85 0.26
CA PRO A 140 20.84 2.81 -1.06
C PRO A 140 19.98 1.55 -1.27
N GLU A 141 20.28 0.44 -0.61
CA GLU A 141 19.55 -0.83 -0.70
C GLU A 141 18.11 -0.76 -0.16
N LEU A 142 17.81 0.26 0.66
CA LEU A 142 16.46 0.49 1.16
C LEU A 142 15.56 1.17 0.12
N PHE A 143 16.13 1.64 -0.99
CA PHE A 143 15.44 2.41 -2.02
C PHE A 143 15.33 1.62 -3.32
N GLY A 144 14.24 1.86 -4.06
CA GLY A 144 14.00 1.26 -5.37
C GLY A 144 12.53 0.94 -5.61
N GLU A 145 12.22 0.39 -6.78
CA GLU A 145 10.86 -0.03 -7.12
C GLU A 145 10.43 -1.23 -6.28
N ASN A 146 9.24 -1.14 -5.69
CA ASN A 146 8.56 -2.32 -5.17
C ASN A 146 8.06 -3.10 -6.38
N GLU A 147 8.58 -4.30 -6.60
CA GLU A 147 7.95 -5.21 -7.55
C GLU A 147 6.54 -5.50 -7.02
N PRO A 148 5.49 -5.19 -7.79
CA PRO A 148 4.14 -5.54 -7.38
C PRO A 148 4.12 -7.06 -7.18
N PRO A 149 3.52 -7.55 -6.08
CA PRO A 149 3.35 -9.00 -5.92
C PRO A 149 2.60 -9.53 -7.15
N PRO A 150 2.96 -10.73 -7.65
CA PRO A 150 2.30 -11.30 -8.81
C PRO A 150 0.79 -11.33 -8.58
N GLY A 151 0.05 -10.71 -9.49
CA GLY A 151 -1.39 -10.52 -9.42
C GLY A 151 -2.14 -11.82 -9.64
N ASN A 152 -2.08 -12.75 -8.69
CA ASN A 152 -2.80 -14.03 -8.76
C ASN A 152 -4.10 -13.98 -7.94
N ALA A 153 -4.71 -12.80 -7.82
CA ALA A 153 -5.99 -12.63 -7.16
C ALA A 153 -7.11 -13.14 -8.10
N GLY A 154 -7.53 -14.39 -7.93
CA GLY A 154 -8.61 -15.01 -8.72
C GLY A 154 -8.18 -16.23 -9.54
N GLU A 155 -6.88 -16.50 -9.64
CA GLU A 155 -6.43 -17.83 -10.06
C GLU A 155 -6.79 -18.79 -8.93
N GLY A 156 -7.77 -19.66 -9.18
CA GLY A 156 -7.99 -20.85 -8.35
C GLY A 156 -6.72 -21.70 -8.27
N ASN A 157 -6.81 -22.90 -7.69
CA ASN A 157 -5.65 -23.78 -7.44
C ASN A 157 -4.97 -24.35 -8.71
N GLU A 158 -4.98 -23.64 -9.84
CA GLU A 158 -4.17 -23.90 -11.01
C GLU A 158 -2.85 -23.14 -10.88
N LYS A 159 -1.98 -23.60 -9.96
CA LYS A 159 -0.58 -23.20 -10.02
C LYS A 159 -0.02 -23.55 -11.39
N ILE A 160 0.37 -22.53 -12.15
CA ILE A 160 1.18 -22.63 -13.37
C ILE A 160 2.41 -23.47 -13.02
N GLY A 161 2.48 -24.70 -13.56
CA GLY A 161 3.69 -25.53 -13.48
C GLY A 161 3.53 -26.91 -12.85
N LEU A 162 2.37 -27.27 -12.26
CA LEU A 162 2.11 -28.69 -11.98
C LEU A 162 1.57 -29.35 -13.25
N PRO A 163 2.28 -30.33 -13.85
CA PRO A 163 1.74 -31.04 -15.00
C PRO A 163 0.41 -31.66 -14.56
N LYS A 164 -0.69 -31.24 -15.20
CA LYS A 164 -2.01 -31.86 -15.06
C LYS A 164 -1.86 -33.31 -15.49
N LYS A 165 -1.47 -34.20 -14.57
CA LYS A 165 -1.55 -35.65 -14.78
C LYS A 165 -3.04 -35.93 -14.92
N GLY A 166 -3.52 -35.97 -16.16
CA GLY A 166 -4.90 -36.32 -16.44
C GLY A 166 -5.20 -37.69 -15.83
N MET A 167 -6.45 -37.93 -15.41
CA MET A 167 -6.88 -39.20 -14.80
C MET A 167 -6.40 -40.43 -15.60
N ASN A 168 -6.36 -40.31 -16.92
CA ASN A 168 -5.84 -41.34 -17.83
C ASN A 168 -4.35 -41.69 -17.61
N GLN A 169 -3.51 -40.77 -17.13
CA GLN A 169 -2.12 -41.06 -16.76
C GLN A 169 -2.02 -41.83 -15.44
N PHE A 170 -2.91 -41.56 -14.47
CA PHE A 170 -2.98 -42.34 -13.24
C PHE A 170 -3.43 -43.77 -13.51
N ILE A 171 -4.44 -43.95 -14.38
CA ILE A 171 -4.92 -45.28 -14.78
C ILE A 171 -3.83 -46.06 -15.51
N ARG A 172 -3.08 -45.41 -16.42
CA ARG A 172 -1.98 -46.08 -17.16
C ARG A 172 -0.83 -46.49 -16.26
N ALA A 173 -0.46 -45.65 -15.29
CA ALA A 173 0.57 -45.95 -14.30
C ALA A 173 0.16 -47.12 -13.38
N ALA A 174 -1.11 -47.16 -12.94
CA ALA A 174 -1.64 -48.25 -12.14
C ALA A 174 -1.77 -49.58 -12.92
N ALA A 175 -1.98 -49.50 -14.24
CA ALA A 175 -2.06 -50.65 -15.14
C ALA A 175 -0.70 -51.18 -15.63
N GLY A 176 0.42 -50.62 -15.14
CA GLY A 176 1.77 -51.09 -15.44
C GLY A 176 2.26 -50.87 -16.88
N ARG A 177 1.53 -50.07 -17.69
CA ARG A 177 1.97 -49.70 -19.04
C ARG A 177 2.55 -48.29 -19.01
N LYS A 178 3.87 -48.20 -19.19
CA LYS A 178 4.55 -46.95 -19.54
C LYS A 178 4.15 -46.54 -20.96
#